data_AF-A0A954FAJ5-F1
#
_entry.id   AF-A0A954FAJ5-F1
#
_cell.length_a   1.000
_cell.length_b   1.000
_cell.length_c   1.000
_cell.angle_alpha   90.00
_cell.angle_beta   90.00
_cell.angle_gamma   90.00
#
_symmetry.space_group_name_H-M   'P 1'
#
loop_
_entity.id
_entity.type
_entity.pdbx_description
1 polymer ?
#
loop_
_entity_poly.entity_id
_entity_poly.type
_entity_poly.pdbx_seq_one_letter_code
_entity_poly.pdbx_strand_id
1 'polypeptide(L)'
;MVVALVLLVVKISGCALMEESAVFGLKKYAEKQTVNKLPAIPVSQDAMQVEIVFIERPVTDPLLGSALWNEVDEIGAIELLDQENLNQNGLRVGHVSSVPPMALQTLLGLKSHLGGLSREDESLLLSGRRLMLRSGVPTDIQTSDFYDKCSLKLLTGDDEEPEEIKEFEQARCVMRVKAHKVQDGWAKLEFTPEVHYGAQQLRRTPTTIGWQLENRQNTSPFYNQKFEVTLNVGEMAIITATDGVKQNSAGHLFFRGEGPKADIQKILVVRLSNMSKMDVVRSE
;
A
#
# COMPACT_ATOMS: atom_id res chain seq x y z
N MET A 1 -4.09 66.97 45.33
CA MET A 1 -4.89 66.91 46.56
C MET A 1 -5.68 65.59 46.52
N VAL A 2 -5.27 64.62 47.36
CA VAL A 2 -6.02 63.41 47.82
C VAL A 2 -6.40 62.37 46.73
N VAL A 3 -5.69 61.26 46.52
CA VAL A 3 -5.58 59.99 47.31
C VAL A 3 -6.93 59.27 47.43
N ALA A 4 -7.15 58.15 46.73
CA ALA A 4 -7.28 56.76 47.23
C ALA A 4 -8.59 56.15 46.68
N LEU A 5 -8.86 54.86 46.49
CA LEU A 5 -8.16 53.55 46.57
C LEU A 5 -9.28 52.49 46.31
N VAL A 6 -8.89 51.25 45.99
CA VAL A 6 -9.65 49.98 46.18
C VAL A 6 -10.58 49.57 45.01
N LEU A 7 -10.13 48.71 44.08
CA LEU A 7 -10.15 47.23 44.13
C LEU A 7 -11.55 46.62 44.29
N LEU A 8 -12.11 46.05 43.23
CA LEU A 8 -12.57 44.64 43.28
C LEU A 8 -12.76 44.06 41.86
N VAL A 9 -11.93 43.06 41.57
CA VAL A 9 -12.11 42.09 40.48
C VAL A 9 -13.13 41.06 40.94
N VAL A 10 -14.22 40.84 40.19
CA VAL A 10 -14.88 39.52 40.10
C VAL A 10 -15.49 39.35 38.70
N LYS A 11 -15.01 38.31 38.02
CA LYS A 11 -15.56 37.71 36.80
C LYS A 11 -16.95 37.12 37.04
N ILE A 12 -17.83 37.13 36.04
CA ILE A 12 -18.82 36.09 35.67
C ILE A 12 -19.30 36.52 34.26
N SER A 13 -18.82 35.92 33.17
CA SER A 13 -19.32 34.67 32.57
C SER A 13 -20.81 34.73 32.22
N GLY A 14 -21.14 34.68 30.93
CA GLY A 14 -22.47 34.22 30.50
C GLY A 14 -23.03 34.92 29.27
N CYS A 15 -22.52 34.63 28.07
CA CYS A 15 -23.38 34.65 26.88
C CYS A 15 -24.26 33.40 26.94
N ALA A 16 -25.38 33.51 27.65
CA ALA A 16 -26.47 32.57 27.60
C ALA A 16 -27.75 33.34 27.28
N LEU A 17 -28.38 32.91 26.18
CA LEU A 17 -29.80 33.01 25.88
C LEU A 17 -30.49 34.37 26.07
N MET A 18 -30.74 35.05 24.95
CA MET A 18 -32.06 35.61 24.74
C MET A 18 -32.69 34.96 23.52
N GLU A 19 -33.55 33.98 23.81
CA GLU A 19 -34.67 33.64 22.97
C GLU A 19 -35.67 34.81 22.93
N GLU A 20 -36.46 34.80 21.87
CA GLU A 20 -37.76 35.43 21.73
C GLU A 20 -37.81 36.90 21.29
N SER A 21 -38.10 37.12 20.01
CA SER A 21 -39.48 37.45 19.62
C SER A 21 -39.62 37.58 18.10
N ALA A 22 -40.61 36.85 17.61
CA ALA A 22 -41.08 36.87 16.24
C ALA A 22 -41.77 38.20 15.91
N VAL A 23 -41.41 38.84 14.79
CA VAL A 23 -42.38 39.65 14.03
C VAL A 23 -42.01 39.64 12.54
N PHE A 24 -43.04 39.50 11.70
CA PHE A 24 -43.07 39.70 10.25
C PHE A 24 -42.58 38.58 9.32
N GLY A 25 -43.50 37.66 9.02
CA GLY A 25 -44.16 37.77 7.70
C GLY A 25 -43.57 37.03 6.50
N LEU A 26 -42.80 35.94 6.67
CA LEU A 26 -42.45 35.07 5.55
C LEU A 26 -42.91 33.63 5.79
N LYS A 27 -44.18 33.38 5.43
CA LYS A 27 -44.72 32.02 5.28
C LYS A 27 -43.98 31.31 4.13
N LYS A 28 -43.32 30.21 4.49
CA LYS A 28 -43.16 28.97 3.73
C LYS A 28 -42.65 29.08 2.30
N TYR A 29 -41.32 29.09 2.13
CA TYR A 29 -40.60 28.25 1.16
C TYR A 29 -39.18 28.05 1.70
N ALA A 30 -39.04 27.23 2.76
CA ALA A 30 -37.75 26.61 3.05
C ALA A 30 -37.59 25.44 2.08
N GLU A 31 -37.36 25.76 0.82
CA GLU A 31 -36.85 24.81 -0.14
C GLU A 31 -35.46 24.43 0.37
N LYS A 32 -35.39 23.22 0.94
CA LYS A 32 -34.14 22.60 1.36
C LYS A 32 -33.35 22.44 0.07
N GLN A 33 -32.52 23.43 -0.28
CA GLN A 33 -31.51 23.29 -1.33
C GLN A 33 -30.55 22.20 -0.85
N THR A 34 -30.90 20.96 -1.17
CA THR A 34 -29.97 19.85 -1.14
C THR A 34 -28.91 20.21 -2.17
N VAL A 35 -27.73 20.58 -1.67
CA VAL A 35 -26.49 20.65 -2.44
C VAL A 35 -26.55 19.55 -3.50
N ASN A 36 -26.55 19.91 -4.77
CA ASN A 36 -26.51 18.99 -5.90
C ASN A 36 -25.26 18.11 -5.74
N LYS A 37 -25.42 16.99 -5.03
CA LYS A 37 -24.40 15.97 -4.93
C LYS A 37 -24.26 15.41 -6.34
N LEU A 38 -23.04 15.51 -6.88
CA LEU A 38 -22.68 14.85 -8.12
C LEU A 38 -23.18 13.39 -8.05
N PRO A 39 -23.80 12.86 -9.11
CA PRO A 39 -24.22 11.47 -9.13
C PRO A 39 -23.01 10.58 -8.85
N ALA A 40 -23.22 9.52 -8.07
CA ALA A 40 -22.15 8.58 -7.78
C ALA A 40 -21.61 8.00 -9.09
N ILE A 41 -20.30 8.08 -9.28
CA ILE A 41 -19.64 7.51 -10.46
C ILE A 41 -19.86 5.99 -10.40
N PRO A 42 -20.48 5.37 -11.42
CA PRO A 42 -20.72 3.93 -11.42
C PRO A 42 -19.37 3.20 -11.40
N VAL A 43 -19.24 2.28 -10.45
CA VAL A 43 -18.06 1.42 -10.36
C VAL A 43 -18.06 0.48 -11.57
N SER A 44 -16.92 0.35 -12.24
CA SER A 44 -16.80 -0.59 -13.37
C SER A 44 -17.16 -2.00 -12.89
N GLN A 45 -17.84 -2.79 -13.74
CA GLN A 45 -18.25 -4.16 -13.42
C GLN A 45 -17.06 -5.10 -13.12
N ASP A 46 -15.85 -4.72 -13.53
CA ASP A 46 -14.59 -5.43 -13.29
C ASP A 46 -13.66 -4.71 -12.31
N ALA A 47 -14.22 -3.84 -11.45
CA ALA A 47 -13.46 -3.12 -10.45
C ALA A 47 -13.16 -4.01 -9.23
N MET A 48 -11.88 -4.09 -8.90
CA MET A 48 -11.37 -4.75 -7.70
C MET A 48 -10.78 -3.69 -6.78
N GLN A 49 -11.26 -3.63 -5.54
CA GLN A 49 -10.76 -2.70 -4.55
C GLN A 49 -9.65 -3.36 -3.74
N VAL A 50 -8.44 -2.82 -3.84
CA VAL A 50 -7.26 -3.33 -3.15
C VAL A 50 -6.77 -2.29 -2.15
N GLU A 51 -6.45 -2.73 -0.94
CA GLU A 51 -5.75 -1.92 0.06
C GLU A 51 -4.27 -2.28 0.03
N ILE A 52 -3.43 -1.27 -0.11
CA ILE A 52 -1.98 -1.42 -0.08
C ILE A 52 -1.52 -0.77 1.21
N VAL A 53 -0.78 -1.52 2.03
CA VAL A 53 -0.25 -1.06 3.29
C VAL A 53 1.24 -1.35 3.34
N PHE A 54 2.03 -0.32 3.59
CA PHE A 54 3.45 -0.43 3.91
C PHE A 54 3.62 -0.40 5.42
N ILE A 55 4.38 -1.36 5.92
CA ILE A 55 4.78 -1.45 7.33
C ILE A 55 6.29 -1.36 7.34
N GLU A 56 6.85 -0.34 7.99
CA GLU A 56 8.29 -0.24 8.20
C GLU A 56 8.61 -0.56 9.66
N ARG A 57 9.59 -1.44 9.87
CA ARG A 57 10.05 -1.88 11.19
C ARG A 57 11.56 -2.05 11.20
N PRO A 58 12.22 -1.91 12.37
CA PRO A 58 13.63 -2.25 12.48
C PRO A 58 13.88 -3.72 12.09
N VAL A 59 15.00 -4.02 11.43
CA VAL A 59 15.36 -5.40 11.03
C VAL A 59 15.40 -6.38 12.22
N THR A 60 15.64 -5.86 13.43
CA THR A 60 15.71 -6.64 14.67
C THR A 60 14.34 -6.91 15.31
N ASP A 61 13.23 -6.44 14.73
CA ASP A 61 11.89 -6.66 15.29
C ASP A 61 11.51 -8.16 15.23
N PRO A 62 11.28 -8.82 16.38
CA PRO A 62 10.92 -10.24 16.41
C PRO A 62 9.61 -10.57 15.67
N LEU A 63 8.72 -9.58 15.47
CA LEU A 63 7.48 -9.76 14.71
C LEU A 63 7.70 -9.96 13.22
N LEU A 64 8.87 -9.63 12.67
CA LEU A 64 9.19 -9.80 11.24
C LEU A 64 9.66 -11.22 10.88
N GLY A 65 10.16 -11.95 11.88
CA GLY A 65 10.77 -13.26 11.70
C GLY A 65 9.77 -14.40 11.84
N SER A 66 10.17 -15.47 12.53
CA SER A 66 9.37 -16.70 12.68
C SER A 66 7.99 -16.48 13.30
N ALA A 67 7.82 -15.46 14.15
CA ALA A 67 6.53 -15.13 14.75
C ALA A 67 5.45 -14.77 13.71
N LEU A 68 5.84 -14.21 12.57
CA LEU A 68 4.94 -13.98 11.43
C LEU A 68 4.92 -15.20 10.51
N TRP A 69 6.09 -15.63 10.05
CA TRP A 69 6.18 -16.57 8.95
C TRP A 69 5.78 -18.02 9.27
N ASN A 70 5.72 -18.40 10.56
CA ASN A 70 5.19 -19.71 10.94
C ASN A 70 3.66 -19.82 10.72
N GLU A 71 2.95 -18.70 10.64
CA GLU A 71 1.49 -18.65 10.47
C GLU A 71 1.07 -18.19 9.06
N VAL A 72 2.02 -17.76 8.22
CA VAL A 72 1.79 -17.32 6.84
C VAL A 72 1.98 -18.52 5.91
N ASP A 73 1.05 -18.71 4.98
CA ASP A 73 1.18 -19.77 3.97
C ASP A 73 2.06 -19.30 2.82
N GLU A 74 3.23 -19.92 2.65
CA GLU A 74 4.12 -19.66 1.52
C GLU A 74 3.91 -20.65 0.37
N ILE A 75 3.42 -21.87 0.65
CA ILE A 75 3.36 -22.99 -0.30
C ILE A 75 2.09 -22.91 -1.16
N GLY A 76 0.97 -22.49 -0.57
CA GLY A 76 -0.29 -22.30 -1.30
C GLY A 76 -0.35 -20.99 -2.09
N ALA A 77 0.60 -20.07 -1.86
CA ALA A 77 0.58 -18.75 -2.45
C ALA A 77 1.10 -18.72 -3.90
N ILE A 78 2.15 -19.49 -4.18
CA ILE A 78 2.95 -19.45 -5.43
C ILE A 78 3.43 -20.87 -5.77
N GLU A 79 3.74 -21.15 -7.05
CA GLU A 79 4.39 -22.40 -7.44
C GLU A 79 5.78 -22.56 -6.79
N LEU A 80 6.13 -23.78 -6.36
CA LEU A 80 7.36 -24.04 -5.59
C LEU A 80 8.65 -23.56 -6.28
N LEU A 81 8.74 -23.71 -7.61
CA LEU A 81 9.91 -23.28 -8.37
C LEU A 81 10.06 -21.75 -8.38
N ASP A 82 8.94 -21.04 -8.50
CA ASP A 82 8.92 -19.58 -8.43
C ASP A 82 9.28 -19.09 -7.02
N GLN A 83 8.82 -19.80 -5.97
CA GLN A 83 9.16 -19.48 -4.59
C GLN A 83 10.67 -19.58 -4.31
N GLU A 84 11.32 -20.65 -4.77
CA GLU A 84 12.77 -20.83 -4.61
C GLU A 84 13.54 -19.71 -5.32
N ASN A 85 13.16 -19.39 -6.56
CA ASN A 85 13.77 -18.31 -7.32
C ASN A 85 13.58 -16.93 -6.66
N LEU A 86 12.38 -16.64 -6.12
CA LEU A 86 12.13 -15.44 -5.34
C LEU A 86 13.04 -15.37 -4.10
N ASN A 87 13.13 -16.47 -3.35
CA ASN A 87 13.94 -16.55 -2.15
C ASN A 87 15.43 -16.35 -2.45
N GLN A 88 15.93 -16.96 -3.55
CA GLN A 88 17.31 -16.77 -4.02
C GLN A 88 17.61 -15.31 -4.37
N ASN A 89 16.66 -14.60 -4.96
CA ASN A 89 16.75 -13.16 -5.26
C ASN A 89 16.41 -12.26 -4.04
N GLY A 90 16.15 -12.86 -2.89
CA GLY A 90 15.94 -12.18 -1.61
C GLY A 90 14.51 -11.71 -1.36
N LEU A 91 13.54 -12.09 -2.20
CA LEU A 91 12.14 -11.77 -2.06
C LEU A 91 11.42 -12.90 -1.32
N ARG A 92 10.63 -12.55 -0.32
CA ARG A 92 9.77 -13.48 0.41
C ARG A 92 8.33 -13.07 0.24
N VAL A 93 7.49 -14.03 -0.14
CA VAL A 93 6.07 -13.81 -0.40
C VAL A 93 5.24 -14.82 0.38
N GLY A 94 4.11 -14.38 0.90
CA GLY A 94 3.15 -15.26 1.55
C GLY A 94 1.71 -14.84 1.34
N HIS A 95 0.82 -15.82 1.45
CA HIS A 95 -0.63 -15.67 1.47
C HIS A 95 -1.11 -15.68 2.92
N VAL A 96 -2.04 -14.78 3.21
CA VAL A 96 -2.69 -14.68 4.50
C VAL A 96 -4.19 -14.64 4.30
N SER A 97 -4.88 -15.49 5.07
CA SER A 97 -6.33 -15.56 5.08
C SER A 97 -6.99 -14.23 5.50
N SER A 98 -8.32 -14.18 5.42
CA SER A 98 -9.09 -13.02 5.89
C SER A 98 -8.94 -12.71 7.38
N VAL A 99 -8.45 -13.67 8.17
CA VAL A 99 -8.10 -13.53 9.59
C VAL A 99 -6.57 -13.55 9.70
N PRO A 100 -5.91 -12.39 9.79
CA PRO A 100 -4.45 -12.32 9.84
C PRO A 100 -3.87 -12.91 11.14
N PRO A 101 -2.64 -13.46 11.11
CA PRO A 101 -1.89 -13.86 12.31
C PRO A 101 -1.76 -12.74 13.34
N MET A 102 -1.54 -13.11 14.60
CA MET A 102 -1.44 -12.12 15.69
C MET A 102 -0.26 -11.15 15.51
N ALA A 103 0.86 -11.65 14.98
CA ALA A 103 2.01 -10.83 14.62
C ALA A 103 1.63 -9.76 13.59
N LEU A 104 0.95 -10.17 12.51
CA LEU A 104 0.51 -9.24 11.46
C LEU A 104 -0.55 -8.25 11.95
N GLN A 105 -1.49 -8.68 12.81
CA GLN A 105 -2.46 -7.78 13.43
C GLN A 105 -1.78 -6.67 14.24
N THR A 106 -0.70 -7.01 14.94
CA THR A 106 0.09 -6.05 15.71
C THR A 106 0.84 -5.09 14.78
N LEU A 107 1.48 -5.63 13.73
CA LEU A 107 2.18 -4.84 12.71
C LEU A 107 1.25 -3.87 11.95
N LEU A 108 0.01 -4.28 11.68
CA LEU A 108 -1.04 -3.45 11.06
C LEU A 108 -1.69 -2.47 12.06
N GLY A 109 -1.30 -2.49 13.34
CA GLY A 109 -1.87 -1.64 14.39
C GLY A 109 -3.32 -1.98 14.75
N LEU A 110 -3.82 -3.18 14.38
CA LEU A 110 -5.18 -3.64 14.66
C LEU A 110 -5.37 -4.05 16.12
N LYS A 111 -4.29 -4.46 16.79
CA LYS A 111 -4.28 -4.79 18.22
C LYS A 111 -3.06 -4.18 18.91
N SER A 112 -3.28 -3.54 20.05
CA SER A 112 -2.23 -3.03 20.93
C SER A 112 -1.89 -4.09 21.98
N HIS A 113 -1.01 -5.04 21.67
CA HIS A 113 -0.62 -6.08 22.64
C HIS A 113 0.63 -5.78 23.47
N LEU A 114 1.25 -4.62 23.27
CA LEU A 114 2.34 -4.16 24.13
C LEU A 114 1.78 -3.10 25.09
N GLY A 115 1.23 -3.57 26.22
CA GLY A 115 0.91 -2.72 27.35
C GLY A 115 2.18 -2.01 27.81
N GLY A 116 2.30 -0.72 27.49
CA GLY A 116 3.38 0.14 27.95
C GLY A 116 4.17 0.88 26.87
N LEU A 117 3.93 0.64 25.58
CA LEU A 117 4.56 1.44 24.53
C LEU A 117 3.64 2.58 24.12
N SER A 118 4.01 3.79 24.54
CA SER A 118 3.47 5.03 23.99
C SER A 118 3.59 4.99 22.47
N ARG A 119 2.56 5.46 21.76
CA ARG A 119 2.51 5.59 20.28
C ARG A 119 3.69 6.35 19.65
N GLU A 120 4.53 6.94 20.49
CA GLU A 120 5.65 7.82 20.15
C GLU A 120 7.00 7.09 20.13
N ASP A 121 7.11 5.86 20.71
CA ASP A 121 8.42 5.23 20.99
C ASP A 121 8.86 4.08 20.07
N GLU A 122 8.02 3.60 19.16
CA GLU A 122 8.47 2.65 18.14
C GLU A 122 8.12 3.16 16.75
N SER A 123 9.13 3.20 15.88
CA SER A 123 9.11 3.60 14.48
C SER A 123 8.23 2.69 13.61
N LEU A 124 6.93 2.62 13.92
CA LEU A 124 5.88 2.04 13.09
C LEU A 124 5.45 3.10 12.08
N LEU A 125 6.15 3.16 10.95
CA LEU A 125 5.63 3.91 9.82
C LEU A 125 4.66 3.00 9.08
N LEU A 126 3.36 3.22 9.33
CA LEU A 126 2.26 2.58 8.63
C LEU A 126 1.73 3.55 7.58
N SER A 127 1.86 3.20 6.31
CA SER A 127 1.32 4.00 5.20
C SER A 127 0.38 3.16 4.36
N GLY A 128 -0.90 3.53 4.32
CA GLY A 128 -1.94 2.77 3.64
C GLY A 128 -2.68 3.59 2.60
N ARG A 129 -3.03 2.97 1.46
CA ARG A 129 -3.91 3.57 0.44
C ARG A 129 -4.85 2.53 -0.17
N ARG A 130 -6.04 2.99 -0.56
CA ARG A 130 -7.03 2.19 -1.28
C ARG A 130 -6.95 2.49 -2.77
N LEU A 131 -6.82 1.47 -3.58
CA LEU A 131 -6.81 1.57 -5.04
C LEU A 131 -7.99 0.82 -5.63
N MET A 132 -8.56 1.37 -6.69
CA MET A 132 -9.53 0.69 -7.55
C MET A 132 -8.77 0.17 -8.77
N LEU A 133 -8.51 -1.13 -8.80
CA LEU A 133 -7.87 -1.80 -9.92
C LEU A 133 -8.92 -2.24 -10.92
N ARG A 134 -8.63 -2.06 -12.21
CA ARG A 134 -9.44 -2.64 -13.29
C ARG A 134 -8.78 -3.93 -13.74
N SER A 135 -9.61 -4.93 -14.08
CA SER A 135 -9.11 -6.21 -14.61
C SER A 135 -8.18 -5.99 -15.80
N GLY A 136 -6.97 -6.55 -15.74
CA GLY A 136 -5.95 -6.48 -16.77
C GLY A 136 -5.18 -5.16 -16.91
N VAL A 137 -5.48 -4.13 -16.11
CA VAL A 137 -4.75 -2.85 -16.17
C VAL A 137 -3.61 -2.86 -15.15
N PRO A 138 -2.34 -2.70 -15.57
CA PRO A 138 -1.22 -2.64 -14.64
C PRO A 138 -1.27 -1.38 -13.79
N THR A 139 -0.90 -1.51 -12.52
CA THR A 139 -0.79 -0.41 -11.56
C THR A 139 0.55 -0.49 -10.85
N ASP A 140 1.24 0.64 -10.76
CA ASP A 140 2.57 0.70 -10.19
C ASP A 140 2.53 1.01 -8.69
N ILE A 141 3.19 0.18 -7.89
CA ILE A 141 3.35 0.35 -6.45
C ILE A 141 4.83 0.64 -6.18
N GLN A 142 5.19 1.90 -5.90
CA GLN A 142 6.56 2.24 -5.53
C GLN A 142 6.87 1.66 -4.14
N THR A 143 7.94 0.85 -4.02
CA THR A 143 8.31 0.17 -2.77
C THR A 143 9.53 0.81 -2.10
N SER A 144 10.45 1.37 -2.89
CA SER A 144 11.65 2.02 -2.38
C SER A 144 11.57 3.56 -2.44
N ASP A 145 12.49 4.17 -1.72
CA ASP A 145 12.88 5.55 -1.94
C ASP A 145 13.74 5.69 -3.21
N PHE A 146 14.15 6.91 -3.52
CA PHE A 146 14.94 7.21 -4.72
C PHE A 146 16.43 6.93 -4.47
N TYR A 147 17.06 6.22 -5.39
CA TYR A 147 18.50 5.93 -5.39
C TYR A 147 19.22 6.75 -6.45
N ASP A 148 20.25 7.49 -6.07
CA ASP A 148 21.11 8.16 -7.05
C ASP A 148 21.85 7.15 -7.92
N LYS A 149 22.38 6.09 -7.29
CA LYS A 149 22.98 4.92 -7.94
C LYS A 149 22.66 3.67 -7.15
N CYS A 150 22.33 2.58 -7.83
CA CYS A 150 22.21 1.27 -7.21
C CYS A 150 22.66 0.17 -8.18
N SER A 151 23.11 -0.95 -7.63
CA SER A 151 23.41 -2.16 -8.39
C SER A 151 22.51 -3.30 -7.93
N LEU A 152 22.10 -4.12 -8.89
CA LEU A 152 21.25 -5.27 -8.66
C LEU A 152 21.92 -6.50 -9.25
N LYS A 153 22.11 -7.50 -8.41
CA LYS A 153 22.56 -8.85 -8.79
C LYS A 153 21.33 -9.71 -9.01
N LEU A 154 21.14 -10.18 -10.24
CA LEU A 154 20.06 -11.09 -10.61
C LEU A 154 20.61 -12.49 -10.78
N LEU A 155 19.96 -13.45 -10.13
CA LEU A 155 20.19 -14.87 -10.39
C LEU A 155 19.26 -15.31 -11.51
N THR A 156 19.83 -15.91 -12.55
CA THR A 156 19.15 -16.18 -13.83
C THR A 156 19.20 -17.68 -14.14
N GLY A 157 18.70 -18.54 -13.24
CA GLY A 157 18.59 -19.98 -13.49
C GLY A 157 18.90 -20.87 -12.28
N ASP A 158 18.68 -22.17 -12.46
CA ASP A 158 18.77 -23.21 -11.42
C ASP A 158 20.20 -23.75 -11.17
N ASP A 159 21.19 -23.35 -11.97
CA ASP A 159 22.60 -23.77 -11.81
C ASP A 159 23.53 -22.54 -11.78
N GLU A 160 24.75 -22.74 -11.25
CA GLU A 160 25.86 -21.78 -11.03
C GLU A 160 26.34 -20.97 -12.26
N GLU A 161 25.43 -20.36 -13.01
CA GLU A 161 25.65 -19.45 -14.15
C GLU A 161 25.36 -17.99 -13.75
N PRO A 162 25.92 -17.01 -14.49
CA PRO A 162 26.48 -15.79 -13.89
C PRO A 162 25.42 -14.86 -13.29
N GLU A 163 25.74 -14.33 -12.11
CA GLU A 163 25.06 -13.16 -11.54
C GLU A 163 25.07 -12.03 -12.57
N GLU A 164 23.92 -11.70 -13.15
CA GLU A 164 23.81 -10.52 -14.01
C GLU A 164 23.81 -9.30 -13.09
N ILE A 165 24.87 -8.49 -13.18
CA ILE A 165 24.96 -7.23 -12.44
C ILE A 165 24.39 -6.12 -13.31
N LYS A 166 23.27 -5.54 -12.88
CA LYS A 166 22.68 -4.34 -13.49
C LYS A 166 22.96 -3.14 -12.63
N GLU A 167 23.50 -2.10 -13.24
CA GLU A 167 23.71 -0.80 -12.60
C GLU A 167 22.65 0.18 -13.08
N PHE A 168 22.08 0.92 -12.13
CA PHE A 168 21.06 1.92 -12.41
C PHE A 168 21.46 3.24 -11.78
N GLU A 169 21.20 4.33 -12.51
CA GLU A 169 21.32 5.69 -12.01
C GLU A 169 19.93 6.32 -11.94
N GLN A 170 19.69 7.15 -10.92
CA GLN A 170 18.41 7.83 -10.70
C GLN A 170 17.23 6.85 -10.67
N ALA A 171 17.34 5.83 -9.81
CA ALA A 171 16.50 4.65 -9.81
C ALA A 171 15.48 4.64 -8.66
N ARG A 172 14.38 3.94 -8.89
CA ARG A 172 13.39 3.57 -7.86
C ARG A 172 12.83 2.19 -8.16
N CYS A 173 12.52 1.45 -7.10
CA CYS A 173 11.94 0.13 -7.18
C CYS A 173 10.41 0.22 -7.15
N VAL A 174 9.79 -0.49 -8.08
CA VAL A 174 8.34 -0.49 -8.31
C VAL A 174 7.87 -1.93 -8.42
N MET A 175 6.87 -2.29 -7.62
CA MET A 175 6.12 -3.52 -7.79
C MET A 175 4.92 -3.24 -8.69
N ARG A 176 4.95 -3.69 -9.94
CA ARG A 176 3.81 -3.59 -10.84
C ARG A 176 2.82 -4.69 -10.49
N VAL A 177 1.58 -4.31 -10.20
CA VAL A 177 0.48 -5.23 -9.94
C VAL A 177 -0.52 -5.20 -11.08
N LYS A 178 -0.95 -6.38 -11.54
CA LYS A 178 -2.05 -6.54 -12.50
C LYS A 178 -3.08 -7.48 -11.90
N ALA A 179 -4.29 -6.97 -11.72
CA ALA A 179 -5.37 -7.74 -11.14
C ALA A 179 -6.22 -8.38 -12.24
N HIS A 180 -6.65 -9.62 -12.05
CA HIS A 180 -7.54 -10.35 -12.93
C HIS A 180 -8.71 -10.90 -12.12
N LYS A 181 -9.93 -10.49 -12.46
CA LYS A 181 -11.15 -11.08 -11.88
C LYS A 181 -11.26 -12.53 -12.34
N VAL A 182 -11.29 -13.48 -11.39
CA VAL A 182 -11.47 -14.91 -11.69
C VAL A 182 -12.95 -15.28 -11.57
N GLN A 183 -13.54 -14.97 -10.42
CA GLN A 183 -14.97 -15.14 -10.13
C GLN A 183 -15.40 -14.13 -9.07
N ASP A 184 -16.66 -14.13 -8.66
CA ASP A 184 -17.12 -13.24 -7.60
C ASP A 184 -16.41 -13.52 -6.28
N GLY A 185 -15.77 -12.47 -5.75
CA GLY A 185 -14.96 -12.53 -4.54
C GLY A 185 -13.51 -12.95 -4.76
N TRP A 186 -13.15 -13.52 -5.92
CA TRP A 186 -11.80 -14.03 -6.17
C TRP A 186 -11.08 -13.25 -7.28
N ALA A 187 -9.88 -12.79 -6.98
CA ALA A 187 -9.01 -12.14 -7.93
C ALA A 187 -7.62 -12.79 -7.93
N LYS A 188 -7.03 -12.92 -9.11
CA LYS A 188 -5.63 -13.26 -9.28
C LYS A 188 -4.83 -11.97 -9.42
N LEU A 189 -3.87 -11.77 -8.53
CA LEU A 189 -2.93 -10.64 -8.58
C LEU A 189 -1.60 -11.12 -9.12
N GLU A 190 -1.19 -10.55 -10.24
CA GLU A 190 0.12 -10.76 -10.84
C GLU A 190 1.04 -9.62 -10.42
N PHE A 191 2.19 -9.96 -9.86
CA PHE A 191 3.20 -9.02 -9.40
C PHE A 191 4.46 -9.15 -10.26
N THR A 192 4.99 -8.03 -10.73
CA THR A 192 6.24 -7.97 -11.48
C THR A 192 7.14 -6.90 -10.86
N PRO A 193 8.28 -7.28 -10.27
CA PRO A 193 9.28 -6.33 -9.81
C PRO A 193 9.89 -5.57 -11.00
N GLU A 194 9.97 -4.25 -10.89
CA GLU A 194 10.58 -3.38 -11.89
C GLU A 194 11.49 -2.33 -11.24
N VAL A 195 12.59 -1.99 -11.90
CA VAL A 195 13.37 -0.79 -11.58
C VAL A 195 13.09 0.27 -12.63
N HIS A 196 12.63 1.43 -12.18
CA HIS A 196 12.46 2.62 -13.01
C HIS A 196 13.68 3.51 -12.82
N TYR A 197 14.38 3.88 -13.89
CA TYR A 197 15.68 4.54 -13.81
C TYR A 197 15.88 5.62 -14.88
N GLY A 198 16.88 6.47 -14.64
CA GLY A 198 17.24 7.60 -15.48
C GLY A 198 16.31 8.81 -15.32
N ALA A 199 16.63 9.85 -16.08
CA ALA A 199 15.87 11.08 -16.08
C ALA A 199 14.42 10.85 -16.55
N GLN A 200 13.49 11.52 -15.88
CA GLN A 200 12.10 11.60 -16.30
C GLN A 200 11.99 12.30 -17.66
N GLN A 201 11.48 11.60 -18.68
CA GLN A 201 11.29 12.12 -20.02
C GLN A 201 9.80 12.19 -20.36
N LEU A 202 9.35 13.34 -20.87
CA LEU A 202 8.02 13.48 -21.46
C LEU A 202 7.99 12.72 -22.79
N ARG A 203 7.27 11.59 -22.84
CA ARG A 203 7.06 10.81 -24.06
C ARG A 203 5.60 10.88 -24.49
N ARG A 204 5.37 10.85 -25.80
CA ARG A 204 4.03 10.79 -26.37
C ARG A 204 3.58 9.34 -26.41
N THR A 205 2.60 8.99 -25.57
CA THR A 205 1.95 7.68 -25.56
C THR A 205 0.65 7.77 -26.36
N PRO A 206 0.38 6.84 -27.30
CA PRO A 206 -0.90 6.77 -27.97
C PRO A 206 -1.97 6.28 -26.99
N THR A 207 -3.06 7.03 -26.86
CA THR A 207 -4.26 6.68 -26.11
C THR A 207 -5.44 6.55 -27.08
N THR A 208 -6.56 5.98 -26.62
CA THR A 208 -7.79 5.82 -27.41
C THR A 208 -8.33 7.15 -27.97
N ILE A 209 -7.97 8.29 -27.38
CA ILE A 209 -8.48 9.63 -27.72
C ILE A 209 -7.41 10.52 -28.36
N GLY A 210 -6.18 10.02 -28.57
CA GLY A 210 -5.07 10.77 -29.16
C GLY A 210 -3.73 10.58 -28.45
N TRP A 211 -2.80 11.51 -28.62
CA TRP A 211 -1.47 11.45 -27.98
C TRP A 211 -1.51 12.12 -26.61
N GLN A 212 -1.10 11.39 -25.57
CA GLN A 212 -0.90 11.95 -24.23
C GLN A 212 0.60 12.07 -23.95
N LEU A 213 1.02 13.22 -23.41
CA LEU A 213 2.38 13.38 -22.87
C LEU A 213 2.40 12.72 -21.49
N GLU A 214 3.11 11.61 -21.39
CA GLU A 214 3.36 10.93 -20.12
C GLU A 214 4.80 11.13 -19.71
N ASN A 215 5.00 11.44 -18.44
CA ASN A 215 6.32 11.50 -17.86
C ASN A 215 6.78 10.08 -17.54
N ARG A 216 7.73 9.54 -18.33
CA ARG A 216 8.17 8.15 -18.24
C ARG A 216 9.68 8.09 -17.98
N GLN A 217 10.08 7.16 -17.13
CA GLN A 217 11.48 6.74 -16.95
C GLN A 217 11.75 5.47 -17.76
N ASN A 218 13.03 5.10 -17.91
CA ASN A 218 13.35 3.77 -18.43
C ASN A 218 12.93 2.72 -17.39
N THR A 219 12.50 1.55 -17.84
CA THR A 219 11.97 0.49 -16.97
C THR A 219 12.66 -0.82 -17.27
N SER A 220 13.20 -1.47 -16.23
CA SER A 220 13.78 -2.81 -16.30
C SER A 220 12.89 -3.78 -15.51
N PRO A 221 12.00 -4.55 -16.16
CA PRO A 221 11.18 -5.56 -15.50
C PRO A 221 11.97 -6.85 -15.27
N PHE A 222 11.77 -7.48 -14.10
CA PHE A 222 12.38 -8.75 -13.73
C PHE A 222 11.37 -9.88 -13.83
N TYR A 223 11.12 -10.34 -15.07
CA TYR A 223 10.13 -11.38 -15.34
C TYR A 223 10.45 -12.73 -14.69
N ASN A 224 11.71 -13.02 -14.41
CA ASN A 224 12.12 -14.20 -13.65
C ASN A 224 11.70 -14.14 -12.18
N GLN A 225 11.31 -12.98 -11.66
CA GLN A 225 10.79 -12.78 -10.32
C GLN A 225 9.31 -12.38 -10.35
N LYS A 226 8.64 -12.59 -11.49
CA LYS A 226 7.19 -12.43 -11.59
C LYS A 226 6.54 -13.58 -10.82
N PHE A 227 5.51 -13.26 -10.04
CA PHE A 227 4.72 -14.25 -9.33
C PHE A 227 3.25 -13.86 -9.31
N GLU A 228 2.40 -14.83 -9.05
CA GLU A 228 0.96 -14.66 -9.02
C GLU A 228 0.42 -15.16 -7.70
N VAL A 229 -0.53 -14.42 -7.10
CA VAL A 229 -1.23 -14.84 -5.88
C VAL A 229 -2.72 -14.72 -6.13
N THR A 230 -3.46 -15.78 -5.80
CA THR A 230 -4.92 -15.77 -5.86
C THR A 230 -5.48 -15.40 -4.50
N LEU A 231 -6.30 -14.34 -4.43
CA LEU A 231 -6.89 -13.82 -3.20
C LEU A 231 -8.41 -13.83 -3.28
N ASN A 232 -9.05 -14.23 -2.19
CA ASN A 232 -10.45 -13.96 -1.91
C ASN A 232 -10.62 -12.62 -1.20
N VAL A 233 -11.84 -12.06 -1.20
CA VAL A 233 -12.16 -10.83 -0.47
C VAL A 233 -11.87 -11.02 1.03
N GLY A 234 -11.03 -10.14 1.56
CA GLY A 234 -10.50 -10.15 2.91
C GLY A 234 -9.08 -10.69 3.02
N GLU A 235 -8.65 -11.53 2.07
CA GLU A 235 -7.32 -12.14 2.05
C GLU A 235 -6.24 -11.15 1.62
N MET A 236 -5.00 -11.49 1.95
CA MET A 236 -3.84 -10.62 1.84
C MET A 236 -2.66 -11.37 1.24
N ALA A 237 -1.94 -10.70 0.34
CA ALA A 237 -0.58 -11.06 -0.02
C ALA A 237 0.40 -10.21 0.78
N ILE A 238 1.49 -10.82 1.26
CA ILE A 238 2.55 -10.16 2.00
C ILE A 238 3.85 -10.36 1.24
N ILE A 239 4.58 -9.27 1.01
CA ILE A 239 5.83 -9.27 0.25
C ILE A 239 6.88 -8.50 1.05
N THR A 240 8.06 -9.08 1.24
CA THR A 240 9.19 -8.43 1.94
C THR A 240 10.53 -9.06 1.53
N ALA A 241 11.62 -8.65 2.18
CA ALA A 241 12.93 -9.25 2.02
C ALA A 241 13.08 -10.54 2.86
N THR A 242 13.87 -11.50 2.38
CA THR A 242 14.27 -12.68 3.16
C THR A 242 15.15 -12.31 4.36
N ASP A 243 15.24 -13.24 5.31
CA ASP A 243 16.17 -13.14 6.43
C ASP A 243 17.61 -13.28 5.92
N GLY A 244 18.53 -12.43 6.38
CA GLY A 244 19.92 -12.45 5.92
C GLY A 244 20.11 -12.07 4.45
N VAL A 245 19.17 -11.30 3.88
CA VAL A 245 19.20 -10.88 2.47
C VAL A 245 20.57 -10.33 2.05
N LYS A 246 21.09 -10.83 0.91
CA LYS A 246 22.37 -10.36 0.36
C LYS A 246 22.26 -8.89 -0.07
N GLN A 247 23.33 -8.12 0.13
CA GLN A 247 23.43 -6.77 -0.43
C GLN A 247 23.30 -6.82 -1.96
N ASN A 248 22.67 -5.78 -2.53
CA ASN A 248 22.41 -5.66 -3.96
C ASN A 248 21.49 -6.74 -4.55
N SER A 249 20.72 -7.48 -3.75
CA SER A 249 19.64 -8.35 -4.26
C SER A 249 18.36 -7.56 -4.48
N ALA A 250 17.38 -8.17 -5.17
CA ALA A 250 16.06 -7.55 -5.37
C ALA A 250 15.35 -7.32 -4.04
N GLY A 251 15.38 -8.31 -3.15
CA GLY A 251 14.86 -8.16 -1.79
C GLY A 251 15.43 -6.98 -1.03
N HIS A 252 16.76 -6.80 -1.10
CA HIS A 252 17.44 -5.70 -0.42
C HIS A 252 16.99 -4.35 -0.99
N LEU A 253 17.05 -4.16 -2.31
CA LEU A 253 16.68 -2.88 -2.92
C LEU A 253 15.20 -2.52 -2.77
N PHE A 254 14.30 -3.51 -2.76
CA PHE A 254 12.87 -3.24 -2.72
C PHE A 254 12.33 -3.05 -1.30
N PHE A 255 12.91 -3.73 -0.31
CA PHE A 255 12.31 -3.86 1.02
C PHE A 255 13.28 -3.62 2.19
N ARG A 256 14.52 -3.23 1.95
CA ARG A 256 15.44 -2.73 2.99
C ARG A 256 15.68 -1.24 2.81
N GLY A 257 15.98 -0.56 3.91
CA GLY A 257 16.34 0.85 3.91
C GLY A 257 17.10 1.24 5.17
N GLU A 258 17.62 2.46 5.18
CA GLU A 258 18.30 3.03 6.33
C GLU A 258 17.31 3.88 7.13
N GLY A 259 17.06 3.50 8.39
CA GLY A 259 16.25 4.30 9.30
C GLY A 259 17.10 5.22 10.19
N PRO A 260 16.49 6.18 10.90
CA PRO A 260 17.23 7.13 11.74
C PRO A 260 18.02 6.50 12.91
N LYS A 261 17.58 5.32 13.39
CA LYS A 261 18.16 4.63 14.56
C LYS A 261 18.71 3.24 14.22
N ALA A 262 18.15 2.58 13.21
CA ALA A 262 18.50 1.22 12.80
C ALA A 262 18.07 1.00 11.36
N ASP A 263 18.67 0.00 10.72
CA ASP A 263 18.20 -0.49 9.42
C ASP A 263 16.73 -0.89 9.52
N ILE A 264 15.98 -0.58 8.47
CA ILE A 264 14.55 -0.86 8.38
C ILE A 264 14.29 -1.97 7.36
N GLN A 265 13.27 -2.76 7.67
CA GLN A 265 12.62 -3.68 6.76
C GLN A 265 11.21 -3.18 6.47
N LYS A 266 10.87 -3.12 5.20
CA LYS A 266 9.54 -2.78 4.70
C LYS A 266 8.79 -4.06 4.39
N ILE A 267 7.53 -4.11 4.79
CA ILE A 267 6.58 -5.14 4.37
C ILE A 267 5.50 -4.45 3.53
N LEU A 268 5.28 -4.99 2.33
CA LEU A 268 4.16 -4.64 1.48
C LEU A 268 3.03 -5.64 1.72
N VAL A 269 1.91 -5.14 2.24
CA VAL A 269 0.67 -5.91 2.39
C VAL A 269 -0.33 -5.44 1.33
N VAL A 270 -0.88 -6.40 0.59
CA VAL A 270 -1.85 -6.16 -0.48
C VAL A 270 -3.11 -6.95 -0.15
N ARG A 271 -4.17 -6.27 0.28
CA ARG A 271 -5.44 -6.87 0.68
C ARG A 271 -6.50 -6.69 -0.40
N LEU A 272 -7.18 -7.75 -0.81
CA LEU A 272 -8.40 -7.62 -1.61
C LEU A 272 -9.56 -7.23 -0.67
N SER A 273 -10.00 -5.98 -0.72
CA SER A 273 -11.01 -5.48 0.23
C SER A 273 -12.45 -5.60 -0.26
N ASN A 274 -12.66 -5.45 -1.56
CA ASN A 274 -14.00 -5.51 -2.15
C ASN A 274 -13.90 -5.77 -3.66
N MET A 275 -15.01 -6.19 -4.25
CA MET A 275 -15.10 -6.52 -5.67
C MET A 275 -16.52 -6.31 -6.17
N SER A 276 -16.67 -5.75 -7.37
CA SER A 276 -17.98 -5.67 -8.01
C SER A 276 -18.51 -7.08 -8.32
N LYS A 277 -19.80 -7.31 -8.09
CA LYS A 277 -20.47 -8.57 -8.46
C LYS A 277 -20.61 -8.67 -9.98
N MET A 278 -20.45 -9.86 -10.51
CA MET A 278 -20.80 -10.16 -11.90
C MET A 278 -22.32 -10.29 -12.00
N ASP A 279 -22.95 -9.43 -12.81
CA ASP A 279 -24.33 -9.65 -13.21
C ASP A 279 -24.33 -10.79 -14.23
N VAL A 280 -24.79 -11.97 -13.82
CA VAL A 280 -25.03 -13.09 -14.73
C VAL A 280 -26.26 -12.73 -15.56
N VAL A 281 -26.05 -12.33 -16.82
CA VAL A 281 -27.14 -12.19 -17.79
C VAL A 281 -27.72 -13.58 -18.03
N ARG A 282 -28.85 -13.89 -17.40
CA ARG A 282 -29.67 -15.04 -17.76
C ARG A 282 -30.27 -14.75 -19.13
N SER A 283 -29.82 -15.47 -20.15
CA SER A 283 -30.57 -15.59 -21.41
C SER A 283 -31.81 -16.44 -21.11
N GLU A 284 -32.98 -15.79 -21.07
CA GLU A 284 -34.28 -16.46 -21.14
C GLU A 284 -34.55 -16.98 -22.56
#